data_AF-A0A6I3DJI1-F1
#
_entry.id   AF-A0A6I3DJI1-F1
#
_cell.length_a   1.000
_cell.length_b   1.000
_cell.length_c   1.000
_cell.angle_alpha   90.00
_cell.angle_beta   90.00
_cell.angle_gamma   90.00
#
_symmetry.space_group_name_H-M   'P 1'
#
loop_
_entity.id
_entity.type
_entity.pdbx_description
1 polymer ?
#
loop_
_entity_poly.entity_id
_entity_poly.type
_entity_poly.pdbx_seq_one_letter_code
_entity_poly.pdbx_strand_id
1 'polypeptide(L)'
;DAYGQLGDRMYHVRGNHDAMLDSTMALNGAPFAVVVNGVTFAVIDTVRPGTEVGQITRDQIAWIDDCAANTSGAVFVFGHHNLWDLDSEDRSTNYFGINPDDSEAFGAVVAQRENIVGYFAGHTHRHRVRRSTKARSIPFVEVGSTKDYPGVWGEYQIYEGGYTQVSHRFGARDAMDWAERTRFIYAGLYRDYSLGLLDHRSFTQTY
;
A
#
# COMPACT_ATOMS: atom_id res chain seq x y z
N ASP A 1 -9.59 20.24 -11.10
CA ASP A 1 -9.00 19.63 -9.88
C ASP A 1 -8.06 18.50 -10.32
N ALA A 2 -7.43 17.78 -9.38
CA ALA A 2 -6.54 16.66 -9.70
C ALA A 2 -7.29 15.52 -10.45
N TYR A 3 -8.55 15.28 -10.12
CA TYR A 3 -9.39 14.28 -10.77
C TYR A 3 -9.58 14.57 -12.26
N GLY A 4 -9.82 15.84 -12.63
CA GLY A 4 -9.93 16.24 -14.04
C GLY A 4 -8.60 16.20 -14.81
N GLN A 5 -7.46 16.43 -14.15
CA GLN A 5 -6.15 16.37 -14.81
C GLN A 5 -5.67 14.95 -15.08
N LEU A 6 -5.92 14.03 -14.14
CA LEU A 6 -5.59 12.63 -14.30
C LEU A 6 -6.65 11.89 -15.14
N GLY A 7 -7.91 12.27 -15.02
CA GLY A 7 -9.03 11.74 -15.80
C GLY A 7 -9.11 10.23 -15.68
N ASP A 8 -9.24 9.56 -16.83
CA ASP A 8 -9.35 8.10 -16.94
C ASP A 8 -8.10 7.33 -16.47
N ARG A 9 -6.99 8.04 -16.17
CA ARG A 9 -5.78 7.46 -15.59
C ARG A 9 -5.82 7.41 -14.06
N MET A 10 -6.82 8.01 -13.43
CA MET A 10 -6.99 8.00 -11.98
C MET A 10 -7.75 6.74 -11.54
N TYR A 11 -7.08 5.89 -10.79
CA TYR A 11 -7.69 4.77 -10.07
C TYR A 11 -7.51 5.00 -8.57
N HIS A 12 -8.53 4.68 -7.80
CA HIS A 12 -8.48 4.85 -6.35
C HIS A 12 -9.30 3.77 -5.64
N VAL A 13 -8.83 3.39 -4.47
CA VAL A 13 -9.56 2.58 -3.50
C VAL A 13 -9.67 3.39 -2.22
N ARG A 14 -10.77 3.20 -1.52
CA ARG A 14 -11.02 3.82 -0.22
C ARG A 14 -10.01 3.41 0.84
N GLY A 15 -9.85 4.29 1.81
CA GLY A 15 -9.29 3.99 3.12
C GLY A 15 -10.35 3.88 4.21
N ASN A 16 -9.91 3.56 5.44
CA ASN A 16 -10.82 3.42 6.58
C ASN A 16 -11.62 4.71 6.85
N HIS A 17 -11.02 5.89 6.66
CA HIS A 17 -11.69 7.17 6.89
C HIS A 17 -12.85 7.44 5.92
N ASP A 18 -12.78 6.95 4.68
CA ASP A 18 -13.90 7.09 3.72
C ASP A 18 -15.11 6.29 4.22
N ALA A 19 -14.87 5.04 4.64
CA ALA A 19 -15.93 4.16 5.15
C ALA A 19 -16.43 4.52 6.56
N MET A 20 -15.70 5.37 7.29
CA MET A 20 -16.18 5.98 8.54
C MET A 20 -17.17 7.12 8.27
N LEU A 21 -17.04 7.82 7.14
CA LEU A 21 -17.99 8.85 6.72
C LEU A 21 -19.24 8.22 6.11
N ASP A 22 -19.06 7.28 5.18
CA ASP A 22 -20.12 6.53 4.53
C ASP A 22 -19.56 5.16 4.11
N SER A 23 -20.21 4.08 4.56
CA SER A 23 -19.76 2.70 4.34
C SER A 23 -19.67 2.29 2.87
N THR A 24 -20.21 3.09 1.95
CA THR A 24 -20.18 2.88 0.51
C THR A 24 -19.27 3.85 -0.25
N MET A 25 -18.74 4.87 0.42
CA MET A 25 -17.86 5.87 -0.19
C MET A 25 -16.62 5.22 -0.80
N ALA A 26 -16.32 5.60 -2.05
CA ALA A 26 -15.15 5.18 -2.81
C ALA A 26 -14.91 3.65 -2.85
N LEU A 27 -15.99 2.84 -2.77
CA LEU A 27 -15.94 1.38 -2.98
C LEU A 27 -15.38 1.03 -4.38
N ASN A 28 -15.77 1.82 -5.39
CA ASN A 28 -15.26 1.77 -6.77
C ASN A 28 -15.13 0.38 -7.41
N GLY A 29 -16.00 -0.55 -7.03
CA GLY A 29 -15.99 -1.90 -7.59
C GLY A 29 -14.74 -2.72 -7.24
N ALA A 30 -14.01 -2.39 -6.18
CA ALA A 30 -12.92 -3.22 -5.69
C ALA A 30 -13.43 -4.61 -5.21
N PRO A 31 -12.68 -5.70 -5.47
CA PRO A 31 -11.37 -5.71 -6.14
C PRO A 31 -11.47 -5.55 -7.66
N PHE A 32 -10.48 -4.87 -8.26
CA PHE A 32 -10.37 -4.69 -9.71
C PHE A 32 -8.90 -4.69 -10.16
N ALA A 33 -8.67 -4.90 -11.46
CA ALA A 33 -7.35 -4.86 -12.06
C ALA A 33 -7.28 -3.84 -13.19
N VAL A 34 -6.14 -3.17 -13.30
CA VAL A 34 -5.80 -2.28 -14.42
C VAL A 34 -4.58 -2.85 -15.12
N VAL A 35 -4.62 -2.96 -16.44
CA VAL A 35 -3.48 -3.44 -17.24
C VAL A 35 -2.90 -2.27 -18.03
N VAL A 36 -1.61 -2.01 -17.84
CA VAL A 36 -0.87 -0.98 -18.59
C VAL A 36 0.40 -1.62 -19.15
N ASN A 37 0.53 -1.66 -20.47
CA ASN A 37 1.71 -2.19 -21.17
C ASN A 37 2.15 -3.60 -20.69
N GLY A 38 1.19 -4.48 -20.40
CA GLY A 38 1.46 -5.86 -19.93
C GLY A 38 1.75 -6.00 -18.44
N VAL A 39 1.73 -4.91 -17.67
CA VAL A 39 1.79 -4.92 -16.20
C VAL A 39 0.39 -4.83 -15.63
N THR A 40 0.10 -5.67 -14.63
CA THR A 40 -1.19 -5.71 -13.95
C THR A 40 -1.09 -5.01 -12.59
N PHE A 41 -1.96 -4.03 -12.36
CA PHE A 41 -2.16 -3.36 -11.08
C PHE A 41 -3.44 -3.89 -10.46
N ALA A 42 -3.32 -4.82 -9.53
CA ALA A 42 -4.43 -5.42 -8.80
C ALA A 42 -4.74 -4.57 -7.57
N VAL A 43 -5.96 -4.08 -7.44
CA VAL A 43 -6.38 -3.18 -6.35
C VAL A 43 -7.46 -3.85 -5.52
N ILE A 44 -7.24 -3.93 -4.21
CA ILE A 44 -8.12 -4.59 -3.24
C ILE A 44 -8.64 -3.60 -2.18
N ASP A 45 -9.85 -3.85 -1.68
CA ASP A 45 -10.45 -3.11 -0.58
C ASP A 45 -10.12 -3.79 0.74
N THR A 46 -9.24 -3.16 1.51
CA THR A 46 -8.82 -3.68 2.81
C THR A 46 -9.62 -3.15 3.97
N VAL A 47 -10.68 -2.36 3.71
CA VAL A 47 -11.45 -1.68 4.74
C VAL A 47 -12.46 -2.60 5.43
N ARG A 48 -12.51 -2.49 6.76
CA ARG A 48 -13.62 -2.95 7.59
C ARG A 48 -14.49 -1.74 7.95
N PRO A 49 -15.69 -1.58 7.36
CA PRO A 49 -16.52 -0.40 7.60
C PRO A 49 -16.73 -0.11 9.09
N GLY A 50 -16.56 1.16 9.47
CA GLY A 50 -16.71 1.62 10.85
C GLY A 50 -15.53 1.34 11.80
N THR A 51 -14.40 0.82 11.31
CA THR A 51 -13.21 0.54 12.14
C THR A 51 -11.93 1.09 11.51
N GLU A 52 -10.88 1.36 12.29
CA GLU A 52 -9.57 1.74 11.75
C GLU A 52 -8.73 0.57 11.21
N VAL A 53 -9.10 -0.67 11.52
CA VAL A 53 -8.29 -1.85 11.20
C VAL A 53 -8.62 -2.43 9.82
N GLY A 54 -7.66 -3.16 9.26
CA GLY A 54 -7.78 -3.77 7.92
C GLY A 54 -8.11 -5.25 7.91
N GLN A 55 -8.55 -5.74 6.74
CA GLN A 55 -8.70 -7.16 6.42
C GLN A 55 -8.38 -7.42 4.95
N ILE A 56 -8.16 -8.68 4.60
CA ILE A 56 -8.30 -9.17 3.22
C ILE A 56 -9.23 -10.37 3.26
N THR A 57 -10.43 -10.22 2.71
CA THR A 57 -11.43 -11.29 2.72
C THR A 57 -10.94 -12.49 1.92
N ARG A 58 -11.44 -13.69 2.24
CA ARG A 58 -11.12 -14.92 1.50
C ARG A 58 -11.40 -14.80 0.01
N ASP A 59 -12.49 -14.13 -0.36
CA ASP A 59 -12.84 -13.89 -1.77
C ASP A 59 -11.81 -12.99 -2.46
N GLN A 60 -11.28 -11.98 -1.76
CA GLN A 60 -10.18 -11.16 -2.30
C GLN A 60 -8.87 -11.94 -2.39
N ILE A 61 -8.56 -12.83 -1.44
CA ILE A 61 -7.40 -13.73 -1.53
C ILE A 61 -7.51 -14.63 -2.76
N ALA A 62 -8.67 -15.27 -2.97
CA ALA A 62 -8.91 -16.11 -4.14
C ALA A 62 -8.84 -15.28 -5.44
N TRP A 63 -9.41 -14.08 -5.45
CA TRP A 63 -9.36 -13.18 -6.60
C TRP A 63 -7.92 -12.74 -6.95
N ILE A 64 -7.07 -12.44 -5.97
CA ILE A 64 -5.64 -12.13 -6.20
C ILE A 64 -4.94 -13.34 -6.81
N ASP A 65 -5.20 -14.52 -6.26
CA ASP A 65 -4.62 -15.78 -6.75
C ASP A 65 -4.99 -16.04 -8.22
N ASP A 66 -6.27 -15.91 -8.55
CA ASP A 66 -6.79 -16.04 -9.91
C ASP A 66 -6.23 -14.96 -10.85
N CYS A 67 -6.15 -13.71 -10.38
CA CYS A 67 -5.57 -12.61 -11.15
C CYS A 67 -4.12 -12.90 -11.52
N ALA A 68 -3.32 -13.37 -10.57
CA ALA A 68 -1.93 -13.74 -10.80
C ALA A 68 -1.78 -14.99 -11.66
N ALA A 69 -2.61 -16.02 -11.45
CA ALA A 69 -2.61 -17.25 -12.25
C ALA A 69 -2.89 -16.99 -13.74
N ASN A 70 -3.75 -16.01 -14.04
CA ASN A 70 -4.18 -15.67 -15.40
C ASN A 70 -3.38 -14.53 -16.04
N THR A 71 -2.31 -14.05 -15.38
CA THR A 71 -1.46 -12.96 -15.89
C THR A 71 -0.05 -13.49 -16.17
N SER A 72 0.49 -13.22 -17.36
CA SER A 72 1.88 -13.59 -17.68
C SER A 72 2.92 -12.55 -17.24
N GLY A 73 2.51 -11.28 -17.09
CA GLY A 73 3.35 -10.19 -16.63
C GLY A 73 3.36 -9.98 -15.12
N ALA A 74 4.07 -8.94 -14.67
CA ALA A 74 4.15 -8.58 -13.26
C ALA A 74 2.81 -8.08 -12.70
N VAL A 75 2.50 -8.48 -11.47
CA VAL A 75 1.31 -8.11 -10.71
C VAL A 75 1.73 -7.31 -9.48
N PHE A 76 1.32 -6.05 -9.46
CA PHE A 76 1.48 -5.14 -8.33
C PHE A 76 0.16 -5.12 -7.57
N VAL A 77 0.18 -5.47 -6.27
CA VAL A 77 -1.05 -5.50 -5.45
C VAL A 77 -1.14 -4.25 -4.58
N PHE A 78 -2.23 -3.52 -4.64
CA PHE A 78 -2.46 -2.28 -3.89
C PHE A 78 -3.63 -2.42 -2.92
N GLY A 79 -3.50 -1.83 -1.74
CA GLY A 79 -4.59 -1.66 -0.78
C GLY A 79 -4.33 -0.48 0.14
N HIS A 80 -5.25 -0.21 1.07
CA HIS A 80 -5.06 0.90 2.02
C HIS A 80 -4.19 0.50 3.21
N HIS A 81 -4.60 -0.52 3.96
CA HIS A 81 -3.95 -1.01 5.17
C HIS A 81 -2.69 -1.82 4.89
N ASN A 82 -1.66 -1.67 5.73
CA ASN A 82 -0.43 -2.45 5.65
C ASN A 82 -0.60 -3.87 6.23
N LEU A 83 0.20 -4.82 5.77
CA LEU A 83 0.22 -6.19 6.29
C LEU A 83 0.82 -6.26 7.70
N TRP A 84 0.29 -7.20 8.49
CA TRP A 84 0.96 -7.67 9.70
C TRP A 84 2.35 -8.24 9.38
N ASP A 85 3.25 -8.18 10.36
CA ASP A 85 4.62 -8.63 10.17
C ASP A 85 4.66 -10.17 10.12
N LEU A 86 4.87 -10.74 8.94
CA LEU A 86 4.88 -12.20 8.78
C LEU A 86 5.94 -12.91 9.64
N ASP A 87 6.97 -12.19 10.11
CA ASP A 87 8.02 -12.74 10.96
C ASP A 87 7.81 -12.44 12.46
N SER A 88 6.71 -11.77 12.83
CA SER A 88 6.39 -11.49 14.23
C SER A 88 5.82 -12.71 14.96
N GLU A 89 6.19 -12.86 16.23
CA GLU A 89 5.56 -13.82 17.15
C GLU A 89 4.32 -13.23 17.85
N ASP A 90 4.21 -11.89 17.88
CA ASP A 90 3.08 -11.18 18.50
C ASP A 90 1.90 -11.06 17.52
N ARG A 91 0.81 -11.77 17.85
CA ARG A 91 -0.47 -11.77 17.15
C ARG A 91 -1.50 -10.90 17.88
N SER A 92 -1.19 -9.61 18.04
CA SER A 92 -2.10 -8.66 18.68
C SER A 92 -3.46 -8.58 17.96
N THR A 93 -4.54 -8.71 18.72
CA THR A 93 -5.92 -8.51 18.24
C THR A 93 -6.25 -7.05 17.94
N ASN A 94 -5.39 -6.12 18.37
CA ASN A 94 -5.54 -4.67 18.20
C ASN A 94 -4.57 -4.13 17.14
N TYR A 95 -4.09 -4.99 16.24
CA TYR A 95 -3.23 -4.55 15.15
C TYR A 95 -3.98 -3.60 14.22
N PHE A 96 -3.40 -2.42 13.98
CA PHE A 96 -4.04 -1.34 13.22
C PHE A 96 -4.04 -1.57 11.69
N GLY A 97 -3.25 -2.52 11.19
CA GLY A 97 -3.24 -2.91 9.77
C GLY A 97 -4.15 -4.10 9.48
N ILE A 98 -3.80 -4.87 8.45
CA ILE A 98 -4.44 -6.16 8.13
C ILE A 98 -4.07 -7.18 9.21
N ASN A 99 -5.06 -7.89 9.73
CA ASN A 99 -4.87 -8.88 10.79
C ASN A 99 -3.88 -10.02 10.38
N PRO A 100 -3.34 -10.77 11.36
CA PRO A 100 -2.35 -11.82 11.10
C PRO A 100 -2.82 -12.91 10.14
N ASP A 101 -4.04 -13.43 10.32
CA ASP A 101 -4.56 -14.56 9.52
C ASP A 101 -4.68 -14.18 8.03
N ASP A 102 -5.23 -13.01 7.74
CA ASP A 102 -5.36 -12.51 6.37
C ASP A 102 -4.00 -12.16 5.76
N SER A 103 -3.07 -11.64 6.57
CA SER A 103 -1.72 -11.33 6.10
C SER A 103 -0.94 -12.59 5.72
N GLU A 104 -1.07 -13.66 6.52
CA GLU A 104 -0.50 -14.97 6.23
C GLU A 104 -1.13 -15.62 5.00
N ALA A 105 -2.45 -15.50 4.84
CA ALA A 105 -3.15 -15.98 3.65
C ALA A 105 -2.65 -15.29 2.36
N PHE A 106 -2.47 -13.95 2.41
CA PHE A 106 -1.87 -13.22 1.29
C PHE A 106 -0.40 -13.63 1.08
N GLY A 107 0.38 -13.78 2.16
CA GLY A 107 1.76 -14.26 2.11
C GLY A 107 1.89 -15.64 1.44
N ALA A 108 0.93 -16.55 1.67
CA ALA A 108 0.88 -17.85 1.03
C ALA A 108 0.61 -17.77 -0.49
N VAL A 109 -0.30 -16.89 -0.92
CA VAL A 109 -0.52 -16.61 -2.35
C VAL A 109 0.74 -16.03 -2.97
N VAL A 110 1.36 -15.05 -2.30
CA VAL A 110 2.65 -14.50 -2.73
C VAL A 110 3.65 -15.62 -2.88
N ALA A 111 3.83 -16.53 -1.92
CA ALA A 111 4.80 -17.62 -2.02
C ALA A 111 4.60 -18.50 -3.28
N GLN A 112 3.36 -18.70 -3.72
CA GLN A 112 3.01 -19.55 -4.87
C GLN A 112 3.05 -18.82 -6.24
N ARG A 113 2.83 -17.51 -6.28
CA ARG A 113 2.66 -16.75 -7.53
C ARG A 113 3.86 -15.87 -7.85
N GLU A 114 4.83 -16.37 -8.60
CA GLU A 114 6.13 -15.70 -8.87
C GLU A 114 6.00 -14.31 -9.50
N ASN A 115 4.93 -14.08 -10.24
CA ASN A 115 4.63 -12.82 -10.87
C ASN A 115 4.02 -11.76 -9.94
N ILE A 116 3.75 -12.04 -8.66
CA ILE A 116 3.43 -10.99 -7.68
C ILE A 116 4.72 -10.36 -7.18
N VAL A 117 4.88 -9.05 -7.44
CA VAL A 117 6.17 -8.35 -7.31
C VAL A 117 6.20 -7.30 -6.19
N GLY A 118 5.09 -7.09 -5.51
CA GLY A 118 5.01 -6.27 -4.31
C GLY A 118 3.58 -6.09 -3.80
N TYR A 119 3.47 -5.68 -2.54
CA TYR A 119 2.24 -5.15 -1.95
C TYR A 119 2.46 -3.70 -1.57
N PHE A 120 1.56 -2.80 -1.96
CA PHE A 120 1.75 -1.36 -1.82
C PHE A 120 0.57 -0.75 -1.07
N ALA A 121 0.85 -0.19 0.09
CA ALA A 121 -0.14 0.32 1.02
C ALA A 121 0.17 1.74 1.49
N GLY A 122 -0.88 2.38 2.02
CA GLY A 122 -0.81 3.63 2.76
C GLY A 122 -1.12 3.38 4.24
N HIS A 123 -2.17 4.05 4.73
CA HIS A 123 -2.74 3.96 6.08
C HIS A 123 -1.83 4.43 7.24
N THR A 124 -0.58 4.00 7.27
CA THR A 124 0.31 4.23 8.42
C THR A 124 0.94 5.62 8.45
N HIS A 125 0.81 6.36 7.35
CA HIS A 125 1.43 7.67 7.11
C HIS A 125 2.96 7.67 7.25
N ARG A 126 3.61 6.50 7.17
CA ARG A 126 5.07 6.36 7.26
C ARG A 126 5.64 5.67 6.04
N HIS A 127 6.95 5.79 5.88
CA HIS A 127 7.71 4.94 4.98
C HIS A 127 8.22 3.68 5.66
N ARG A 128 7.81 2.52 5.16
CA ARG A 128 8.34 1.24 5.60
C ARG A 128 8.35 0.26 4.45
N VAL A 129 9.40 -0.55 4.36
CA VAL A 129 9.41 -1.73 3.50
C VAL A 129 9.71 -2.93 4.36
N ARG A 130 8.81 -3.90 4.36
CA ARG A 130 9.01 -5.20 5.01
C ARG A 130 9.25 -6.26 3.95
N ARG A 131 10.07 -7.24 4.30
CA ARG A 131 10.38 -8.41 3.48
C ARG A 131 10.44 -9.60 4.42
N SER A 132 9.79 -10.70 4.03
CA SER A 132 9.82 -11.96 4.77
C SER A 132 10.11 -13.10 3.80
N THR A 133 10.93 -14.05 4.22
CA THR A 133 11.23 -15.26 3.44
C THR A 133 9.99 -16.14 3.25
N LYS A 134 8.99 -16.02 4.13
CA LYS A 134 7.68 -16.68 3.99
C LYS A 134 6.90 -16.23 2.74
N ALA A 135 7.28 -15.07 2.17
CA ALA A 135 6.66 -14.48 0.99
C ALA A 135 7.73 -14.07 -0.06
N ARG A 136 8.76 -14.90 -0.24
CA ARG A 136 9.86 -14.71 -1.20
C ARG A 136 10.63 -13.38 -1.09
N SER A 137 10.53 -12.69 0.04
CA SER A 137 11.22 -11.42 0.28
C SER A 137 10.91 -10.31 -0.75
N ILE A 138 9.75 -10.37 -1.42
CA ILE A 138 9.24 -9.22 -2.19
C ILE A 138 8.86 -8.09 -1.21
N PRO A 139 8.86 -6.82 -1.64
CA PRO A 139 8.59 -5.71 -0.73
C PRO A 139 7.10 -5.58 -0.43
N PHE A 140 6.80 -5.48 0.87
CA PHE A 140 5.54 -4.97 1.39
C PHE A 140 5.76 -3.53 1.83
N VAL A 141 5.25 -2.62 1.03
CA VAL A 141 5.52 -1.18 1.08
C VAL A 141 4.42 -0.46 1.83
N GLU A 142 4.83 0.45 2.70
CA GLU A 142 4.02 1.52 3.26
C GLU A 142 4.56 2.85 2.73
N VAL A 143 3.70 3.66 2.09
CA VAL A 143 4.04 4.99 1.58
C VAL A 143 3.55 6.07 2.54
N GLY A 144 4.41 7.06 2.79
CA GLY A 144 4.08 8.23 3.60
C GLY A 144 2.86 8.99 3.06
N SER A 145 2.18 9.72 3.95
CA SER A 145 0.97 10.43 3.56
C SER A 145 1.26 11.72 2.79
N THR A 146 0.25 12.16 2.03
CA THR A 146 0.28 13.47 1.40
C THR A 146 0.02 14.61 2.40
N LYS A 147 -0.75 14.32 3.47
CA LYS A 147 -1.24 15.33 4.42
C LYS A 147 -0.19 15.71 5.47
N ASP A 148 0.51 14.74 6.02
CA ASP A 148 1.39 14.91 7.17
C ASP A 148 2.86 14.76 6.75
N TYR A 149 3.79 15.14 7.62
CA TYR A 149 5.23 15.05 7.40
C TYR A 149 5.61 13.63 6.92
N PRO A 150 6.44 13.48 5.87
CA PRO A 150 7.15 14.54 5.14
C PRO A 150 6.35 15.26 4.03
N GLY A 151 5.09 14.90 3.78
CA GLY A 151 4.25 15.46 2.71
C GLY A 151 4.72 14.94 1.36
N VAL A 152 4.38 13.68 1.06
CA VAL A 152 4.99 12.91 -0.04
C VAL A 152 3.99 12.10 -0.84
N TRP A 153 4.43 11.63 -2.01
CA TRP A 153 3.81 10.57 -2.80
C TRP A 153 4.88 9.64 -3.38
N GLY A 154 4.52 8.41 -3.73
CA GLY A 154 5.44 7.43 -4.32
C GLY A 154 5.27 7.32 -5.84
N GLU A 155 6.36 7.43 -6.59
CA GLU A 155 6.45 7.07 -8.01
C GLU A 155 6.99 5.65 -8.14
N TYR A 156 6.40 4.87 -9.05
CA TYR A 156 6.93 3.56 -9.45
C TYR A 156 7.34 3.62 -10.92
N GLN A 157 8.65 3.51 -11.16
CA GLN A 157 9.24 3.42 -12.48
C GLN A 157 9.43 1.95 -12.81
N ILE A 158 8.70 1.45 -13.81
CA ILE A 158 8.62 0.01 -14.12
C ILE A 158 9.42 -0.28 -15.39
N TYR A 159 10.23 -1.32 -15.32
CA TYR A 159 11.15 -1.77 -16.35
C TYR A 159 10.94 -3.25 -16.64
N GLU A 160 11.58 -3.76 -17.69
CA GLU A 160 11.68 -5.21 -17.87
C GLU A 160 12.49 -5.83 -16.71
N GLY A 161 11.89 -6.79 -16.01
CA GLY A 161 12.53 -7.49 -14.88
C GLY A 161 12.62 -6.71 -13.56
N GLY A 162 11.92 -5.59 -13.39
CA GLY A 162 11.94 -4.87 -12.13
C GLY A 162 11.27 -3.50 -12.11
N TYR A 163 11.38 -2.82 -10.97
CA TYR A 163 10.91 -1.45 -10.77
C TYR A 163 11.74 -0.69 -9.74
N THR A 164 11.67 0.63 -9.80
CA THR A 164 12.19 1.53 -8.78
C THR A 164 11.04 2.30 -8.16
N GLN A 165 10.92 2.25 -6.84
CA GLN A 165 10.11 3.21 -6.09
C GLN A 165 10.94 4.45 -5.78
N VAL A 166 10.35 5.63 -5.98
CA VAL A 166 10.94 6.92 -5.59
C VAL A 166 9.92 7.72 -4.78
N SER A 167 10.27 8.12 -3.56
CA SER A 167 9.45 9.04 -2.78
C SER A 167 9.72 10.49 -3.20
N HIS A 168 8.65 11.21 -3.54
CA HIS A 168 8.67 12.61 -3.92
C HIS A 168 8.01 13.47 -2.87
N ARG A 169 8.64 14.60 -2.54
CA ARG A 169 8.07 15.60 -1.64
C ARG A 169 7.36 16.69 -2.43
N PHE A 170 6.26 17.23 -1.90
CA PHE A 170 5.65 18.41 -2.50
C PHE A 170 6.59 19.62 -2.45
N GLY A 171 6.63 20.39 -3.54
CA GLY A 171 7.45 21.60 -3.64
C GLY A 171 6.71 22.91 -3.37
N ALA A 172 5.37 22.87 -3.22
CA ALA A 172 4.59 24.06 -2.92
C ALA A 172 4.84 24.52 -1.47
N ARG A 173 5.05 25.83 -1.28
CA ARG A 173 5.47 26.39 0.02
C ARG A 173 4.45 26.14 1.13
N ASP A 174 3.18 26.38 0.85
CA ASP A 174 2.06 26.15 1.79
C ASP A 174 1.93 24.67 2.19
N ALA A 175 2.06 23.74 1.23
CA ALA A 175 2.08 22.30 1.50
C ALA A 175 3.28 21.90 2.35
N MET A 176 4.47 22.44 2.06
CA MET A 176 5.68 22.19 2.87
C MET A 176 5.55 22.75 4.28
N ASP A 177 5.05 23.98 4.44
CA ASP A 177 4.83 24.62 5.73
C ASP A 177 3.85 23.82 6.60
N TRP A 178 2.77 23.32 5.99
CA TRP A 178 1.84 22.42 6.67
C TRP A 178 2.52 21.11 7.09
N ALA A 179 3.17 20.42 6.16
CA ALA A 179 3.86 19.16 6.45
C ALA A 179 4.91 19.33 7.56
N GLU A 180 5.74 20.37 7.53
CA GLU A 180 6.75 20.64 8.56
C GLU A 180 6.14 20.91 9.95
N ARG A 181 4.94 21.51 10.04
CA ARG A 181 4.25 21.66 11.33
C ARG A 181 3.82 20.33 11.93
N THR A 182 3.37 19.39 11.09
CA THR A 182 2.89 18.08 11.57
C THR A 182 4.00 17.17 12.08
N ARG A 183 5.28 17.45 11.80
CA ARG A 183 6.40 16.64 12.31
C ARG A 183 6.49 16.58 13.85
N PHE A 184 5.81 17.51 14.53
CA PHE A 184 5.77 17.62 15.98
C PHE A 184 4.57 16.93 16.64
N ILE A 185 3.66 16.30 15.88
CA ILE A 185 2.59 15.50 16.49
C ILE A 185 3.19 14.29 17.22
N TYR A 186 2.37 13.62 18.04
CA TYR A 186 2.83 12.56 18.97
C TYR A 186 3.99 13.02 19.86
N ALA A 187 3.84 14.20 20.48
CA ALA A 187 4.85 14.79 21.37
C ALA A 187 6.25 14.88 20.73
N GLY A 188 6.33 15.14 19.42
CA GLY A 188 7.59 15.26 18.68
C GLY A 188 8.12 13.97 18.04
N LEU A 189 7.47 12.83 18.27
CA LEU A 189 7.94 11.52 17.77
C LEU A 189 7.55 11.25 16.30
N TYR A 190 6.63 12.04 15.74
CA TYR A 190 6.07 11.74 14.42
C TYR A 190 7.09 11.79 13.30
N ARG A 191 8.07 12.70 13.36
CA ARG A 191 9.15 12.77 12.36
C ARG A 191 9.84 11.42 12.21
N ASP A 192 10.28 10.84 13.31
CA ASP A 192 11.08 9.61 13.28
C ASP A 192 10.21 8.40 12.94
N TYR A 193 8.95 8.40 13.38
CA TYR A 193 7.94 7.41 13.00
C TYR A 193 7.64 7.40 11.49
N SER A 194 7.40 8.59 10.91
CA SER A 194 6.92 8.73 9.52
C SER A 194 8.02 8.64 8.47
N LEU A 195 9.22 9.15 8.77
CA LEU A 195 10.27 9.33 7.76
C LEU A 195 10.86 8.01 7.24
N GLY A 196 10.96 6.99 8.11
CA GLY A 196 11.54 5.69 7.78
C GLY A 196 13.02 5.72 7.40
N LEU A 197 13.56 4.58 6.97
CA LEU A 197 14.90 4.46 6.42
C LEU A 197 14.94 4.94 4.97
N LEU A 198 16.14 5.21 4.44
CA LEU A 198 16.30 5.69 3.06
C LEU A 198 15.83 4.66 2.03
N ASP A 199 16.18 3.39 2.25
CA ASP A 199 15.78 2.23 1.45
C ASP A 199 14.31 1.83 1.64
N HIS A 200 13.60 2.44 2.60
CA HIS A 200 12.14 2.37 2.67
C HIS A 200 11.45 3.44 1.82
N ARG A 201 12.14 4.55 1.54
CA ARG A 201 11.60 5.67 0.76
C ARG A 201 11.80 5.45 -0.74
N SER A 202 13.02 5.07 -1.11
CA SER A 202 13.39 4.86 -2.50
C SER A 202 14.29 3.63 -2.63
N PHE A 203 13.90 2.67 -3.46
CA PHE A 203 14.61 1.40 -3.66
C PHE A 203 14.31 0.82 -5.04
N THR A 204 15.16 -0.11 -5.48
CA THR A 204 14.93 -0.91 -6.70
C THR A 204 14.64 -2.36 -6.30
N GLN A 205 13.65 -2.95 -6.95
CA GLN A 205 13.28 -4.36 -6.83
C GLN A 205 13.38 -5.01 -8.20
N THR A 206 14.10 -6.14 -8.27
CA THR A 206 14.15 -7.00 -9.45
C THR A 206 13.23 -8.21 -9.25
N TYR A 207 12.69 -8.75 -10.33
CA TYR A 207 11.88 -9.97 -10.32
C TYR A 207 12.10 -10.78 -11.60
#